data_AF-A0A0X1KI22-F1
#
_entry.id   AF-A0A0X1KI22-F1
#
_cell.length_a   1.000
_cell.length_b   1.000
_cell.length_c   1.000
_cell.angle_alpha   90.00
_cell.angle_beta   90.00
_cell.angle_gamma   90.00
#
_symmetry.space_group_name_H-M   'P 1'
#
loop_
_entity.id
_entity.type
_entity.pdbx_description
1 polymer ?
#
loop_
_entity_poly.entity_id
_entity_poly.type
_entity_poly.pdbx_seq_one_letter_code
_entity_poly.pdbx_strand_id
1 'polypeptide(L)'
;MRSKSLAQLVLFVLIAAFWYKIAWSIMTKEALAVGAIGGLMMHWALTNKGNRNIVLIRPLTSGWRVLLYDMMLLSFIYALWQANGTALLDALKNSVQNLALFLALAGGIGVDYSVGGVKNGRYRAGSRVWIDWARCCHAWA
;
A
#
# COMPACT_ATOMS: atom_id res chain seq x y z
N MET A 1 -22.81 2.79 -2.63
CA MET A 1 -21.78 1.83 -2.15
C MET A 1 -22.31 1.12 -0.92
N ARG A 2 -22.04 -0.18 -0.71
CA ARG A 2 -22.39 -0.84 0.57
C ARG A 2 -21.70 -0.08 1.71
N SER A 3 -22.40 0.24 2.79
CA SER A 3 -21.91 1.02 3.94
C SER A 3 -20.56 0.52 4.49
N LYS A 4 -20.33 -0.80 4.49
CA LYS A 4 -19.05 -1.41 4.87
C LYS A 4 -17.86 -0.98 4.00
N SER A 5 -18.08 -0.76 2.69
CA SER A 5 -17.02 -0.31 1.77
C SER A 5 -16.67 1.16 1.94
N LEU A 6 -17.57 1.99 2.48
CA LEU A 6 -17.30 3.40 2.73
C LEU A 6 -16.46 3.58 3.99
N ALA A 7 -16.74 2.83 5.06
CA ALA A 7 -15.92 2.82 6.27
C ALA A 7 -14.47 2.40 5.97
N GLN A 8 -14.26 1.41 5.10
CA GLN A 8 -12.92 0.99 4.67
C GLN A 8 -12.19 2.07 3.86
N LEU A 9 -12.91 2.79 3.01
CA LEU A 9 -12.32 3.88 2.25
C LEU A 9 -11.91 5.03 3.17
N VAL A 10 -12.75 5.37 4.16
CA VAL A 10 -12.41 6.36 5.19
C VAL A 10 -11.19 5.92 5.98
N LEU A 11 -11.15 4.65 6.42
CA LEU A 11 -10.00 4.09 7.14
C LEU A 11 -8.71 4.17 6.30
N PHE A 12 -8.80 3.84 5.01
CA PHE A 12 -7.68 3.98 4.08
C PHE A 12 -7.17 5.42 3.98
N VAL A 13 -8.07 6.39 3.85
CA VAL A 13 -7.68 7.81 3.79
C VAL A 13 -6.99 8.25 5.08
N LEU A 14 -7.49 7.80 6.25
CA LEU A 14 -6.87 8.09 7.53
C LEU A 14 -5.46 7.48 7.65
N ILE A 15 -5.29 6.22 7.23
CA ILE A 15 -3.98 5.55 7.23
C ILE A 15 -3.03 6.24 6.25
N ALA A 16 -3.51 6.63 5.06
CA ALA A 16 -2.71 7.36 4.07
C ALA A 16 -2.25 8.73 4.60
N ALA A 17 -3.14 9.48 5.24
CA ALA A 17 -2.79 10.75 5.86
C ALA A 17 -1.79 10.56 7.03
N PHE A 18 -1.96 9.51 7.82
CA PHE A 18 -1.05 9.17 8.91
C PHE A 18 0.34 8.78 8.40
N TRP A 19 0.39 7.97 7.33
CA TRP A 19 1.62 7.63 6.63
C TRP A 19 2.33 8.86 6.11
N TYR A 20 1.61 9.76 5.42
CA TYR A 20 2.19 11.00 4.93
C TYR A 20 2.77 11.84 6.07
N LYS A 21 2.08 11.93 7.20
CA LYS A 21 2.57 12.71 8.34
C LYS A 21 3.87 12.15 8.96
N ILE A 22 4.02 10.82 9.03
CA ILE A 22 5.14 10.19 9.74
C ILE A 22 6.28 9.80 8.81
N ALA A 23 5.96 9.15 7.69
CA ALA A 23 6.95 8.55 6.80
C ALA A 23 7.53 9.54 5.78
N TRP A 24 6.83 10.64 5.47
CA TRP A 24 7.24 11.54 4.39
C TRP A 24 8.59 12.21 4.64
N SER A 25 8.89 12.59 5.89
CA SER A 25 10.15 13.27 6.24
C SER A 25 11.38 12.40 6.07
N ILE A 26 11.23 11.07 6.10
CA ILE A 26 12.32 10.10 5.93
C ILE A 26 12.35 9.48 4.53
N MET A 27 11.44 9.89 3.64
CA MET A 27 11.23 9.24 2.36
C MET A 27 12.23 9.72 1.31
N THR A 28 13.02 8.80 0.78
CA THR A 28 13.94 9.05 -0.33
C THR A 28 13.31 8.66 -1.67
N LYS A 29 13.87 9.15 -2.78
CA LYS A 29 13.38 8.80 -4.13
C LYS A 29 13.53 7.30 -4.39
N GLU A 30 14.61 6.73 -3.87
CA GLU A 30 14.92 5.31 -3.92
C GLU A 30 13.89 4.51 -3.12
N ALA A 31 13.50 4.96 -1.93
CA ALA A 31 12.47 4.30 -1.13
C ALA A 31 11.10 4.30 -1.80
N LEU A 32 10.73 5.39 -2.48
CA LEU A 32 9.49 5.44 -3.27
C LEU A 32 9.55 4.50 -4.48
N ALA A 33 10.67 4.45 -5.19
CA ALA A 33 10.86 3.56 -6.32
C ALA A 33 10.82 2.08 -5.90
N VAL A 34 11.52 1.74 -4.81
CA VAL A 34 11.54 0.39 -4.25
C VAL A 34 10.16 0.00 -3.73
N GLY A 35 9.45 0.88 -3.04
CA GLY A 35 8.09 0.57 -2.60
C GLY A 35 7.10 0.47 -3.75
N ALA A 36 7.24 1.24 -4.83
CA ALA A 36 6.38 1.10 -6.01
C ALA A 36 6.57 -0.27 -6.70
N ILE A 37 7.82 -0.64 -6.99
CA ILE A 37 8.14 -1.91 -7.66
C ILE A 37 7.89 -3.09 -6.72
N GLY A 38 8.45 -3.02 -5.51
CA GLY A 38 8.31 -4.04 -4.49
C GLY A 38 6.86 -4.22 -4.06
N GLY A 39 6.10 -3.14 -3.89
CA GLY A 39 4.68 -3.17 -3.54
C GLY A 39 3.86 -3.84 -4.62
N LEU A 40 4.13 -3.56 -5.89
CA LEU A 40 3.48 -4.24 -7.00
C LEU A 40 3.83 -5.74 -7.03
N MET A 41 5.09 -6.10 -6.81
CA MET A 41 5.53 -7.49 -6.77
C MET A 41 4.92 -8.24 -5.58
N MET A 42 4.91 -7.64 -4.39
CA MET A 42 4.30 -8.18 -3.19
C MET A 42 2.80 -8.35 -3.37
N HIS A 43 2.13 -7.33 -3.89
CA HIS A 43 0.71 -7.39 -4.20
C HIS A 43 0.41 -8.53 -5.17
N TRP A 44 1.17 -8.64 -6.25
CA TRP A 44 1.01 -9.73 -7.22
C TRP A 44 1.26 -11.09 -6.59
N ALA A 45 2.31 -11.26 -5.80
CA ALA A 45 2.64 -12.52 -5.13
C ALA A 45 1.54 -12.97 -4.15
N LEU A 46 0.92 -12.03 -3.44
CA LEU A 46 -0.08 -12.33 -2.41
C LEU A 46 -1.51 -12.43 -2.95
N THR A 47 -1.89 -11.58 -3.92
CA THR A 47 -3.24 -11.56 -4.50
C THR A 47 -3.41 -12.50 -5.68
N ASN A 48 -2.34 -12.81 -6.40
CA ASN A 48 -2.40 -13.46 -7.70
C ASN A 48 -1.84 -14.89 -7.65
N LYS A 49 -2.43 -15.72 -6.77
CA LYS A 49 -2.14 -17.17 -6.62
C LYS A 49 -2.51 -17.97 -7.88
N GLY A 50 -1.82 -17.75 -9.00
CA GLY A 50 -1.89 -18.57 -10.21
C GLY A 50 -2.62 -17.98 -11.43
N ASN A 51 -3.09 -16.73 -11.39
CA ASN A 51 -3.73 -16.09 -12.55
C ASN A 51 -2.75 -15.10 -13.23
N ARG A 52 -2.40 -15.32 -14.50
CA ARG A 52 -1.41 -14.49 -15.22
C ARG A 52 -1.91 -13.09 -15.58
N ASN A 53 -3.19 -12.80 -15.40
CA ASN A 53 -3.70 -11.45 -15.62
C ASN A 53 -3.30 -10.57 -14.44
N ILE A 54 -2.49 -9.54 -14.70
CA ILE A 54 -2.38 -8.36 -13.83
C ILE A 54 -3.82 -7.84 -13.71
N VAL A 55 -4.46 -8.18 -12.59
CA VAL A 55 -5.89 -7.96 -12.37
C VAL A 55 -6.18 -6.48 -12.55
N LEU A 56 -7.32 -6.16 -13.17
CA LEU A 56 -7.77 -4.78 -13.28
C LEU A 56 -8.06 -4.21 -11.90
N ILE A 57 -7.08 -3.50 -11.36
CA ILE A 57 -7.21 -2.83 -10.08
C ILE A 57 -7.95 -1.52 -10.35
N ARG A 58 -9.28 -1.53 -10.14
CA ARG A 58 -10.11 -0.33 -10.30
C ARG A 58 -9.85 0.65 -9.15
N PRO A 59 -9.76 1.96 -9.41
CA PRO A 59 -9.55 2.95 -8.35
C PRO A 59 -10.64 2.85 -7.28
N LEU A 60 -10.27 3.11 -6.02
CA LEU A 60 -11.15 3.08 -4.84
C LEU A 60 -11.72 1.69 -4.47
N THR A 61 -11.32 0.61 -5.17
CA THR A 61 -11.70 -0.76 -4.80
C THR A 61 -10.76 -1.35 -3.75
N SER A 62 -11.16 -2.47 -3.12
CA SER A 62 -10.33 -3.13 -2.11
C SER A 62 -8.94 -3.52 -2.65
N GLY A 63 -8.87 -4.14 -3.84
CA GLY A 63 -7.58 -4.49 -4.46
C GLY A 63 -6.67 -3.29 -4.71
N TRP A 64 -7.25 -2.12 -5.01
CA TRP A 64 -6.47 -0.89 -5.19
C TRP A 64 -5.90 -0.36 -3.89
N ARG A 65 -6.70 -0.38 -2.82
CA ARG A 65 -6.24 0.04 -1.49
C ARG A 65 -5.15 -0.88 -0.96
N VAL A 66 -5.31 -2.19 -1.14
CA VAL A 66 -4.29 -3.18 -0.78
C VAL A 66 -2.99 -2.94 -1.53
N LEU A 67 -3.04 -2.72 -2.85
CA LEU A 67 -1.83 -2.38 -3.62
C LEU A 67 -1.13 -1.13 -3.07
N LEU A 68 -1.90 -0.09 -2.72
CA LEU A 68 -1.31 1.12 -2.16
C LEU A 68 -0.74 0.90 -0.75
N TYR A 69 -1.38 0.09 0.10
CA TYR A 69 -0.77 -0.30 1.36
C TYR A 69 0.52 -1.08 1.18
N ASP A 70 0.57 -2.01 0.21
CA ASP A 70 1.79 -2.79 -0.09
C ASP A 70 2.93 -1.86 -0.52
N MET A 71 2.64 -0.86 -1.37
CA MET A 71 3.62 0.15 -1.78
C MET A 71 4.08 1.04 -0.61
N MET A 72 3.13 1.58 0.17
CA MET A 72 3.41 2.45 1.31
C MET A 72 4.21 1.72 2.39
N LEU A 73 3.90 0.45 2.64
CA LEU A 73 4.57 -0.39 3.61
C LEU A 73 6.02 -0.64 3.19
N LEU A 74 6.26 -1.06 1.94
CA LEU A 74 7.62 -1.33 1.48
C LEU A 74 8.46 -0.06 1.33
N SER A 75 7.87 1.04 0.88
CA SER A 75 8.54 2.34 0.91
C SER A 75 8.95 2.74 2.32
N PHE A 76 8.05 2.58 3.30
CA PHE A 76 8.34 2.93 4.69
C PHE A 76 9.42 2.04 5.32
N ILE A 77 9.33 0.72 5.13
CA ILE A 77 10.34 -0.23 5.65
C ILE A 77 11.70 0.07 5.04
N TYR A 78 11.76 0.29 3.73
CA TYR A 78 13.01 0.56 3.05
C TYR A 78 13.60 1.92 3.46
N ALA A 79 12.77 2.96 3.61
CA ALA A 79 13.21 4.26 4.12
C ALA A 79 13.79 4.13 5.55
N LEU A 80 13.12 3.40 6.43
CA LEU A 80 13.64 3.13 7.78
C LEU A 80 14.93 2.33 7.75
N TRP A 81 15.04 1.37 6.84
CA TRP A 81 16.26 0.57 6.66
C TRP A 81 17.42 1.41 6.14
N GLN A 82 17.18 2.34 5.21
CA GLN A 82 18.21 3.28 4.77
C GLN A 82 18.68 4.19 5.92
N ALA A 83 17.75 4.65 6.77
CA ALA A 83 18.08 5.54 7.88
C ALA A 83 18.76 4.84 9.08
N ASN A 84 18.49 3.55 9.31
CA ASN A 84 18.90 2.85 10.55
C ASN A 84 19.72 1.57 10.32
N GLY A 85 19.82 1.08 9.08
CA GLY A 85 20.55 -0.13 8.72
C GLY A 85 20.05 -1.37 9.47
N THR A 86 20.98 -2.09 10.11
CA THR A 86 20.70 -3.32 10.87
C THR A 86 19.87 -3.08 12.13
N ALA A 87 19.76 -1.83 12.61
CA ALA A 87 18.96 -1.43 13.77
C ALA A 87 17.49 -1.10 13.42
N LEU A 88 16.99 -1.55 12.26
CA LEU A 88 15.61 -1.35 11.82
C LEU A 88 14.58 -1.74 12.88
N LEU A 89 14.79 -2.88 13.55
CA LEU A 89 13.86 -3.39 14.55
C LEU A 89 13.81 -2.47 15.79
N ASP A 90 14.94 -1.86 16.15
CA ASP A 90 15.02 -0.91 17.26
C ASP A 90 14.39 0.42 16.86
N ALA A 91 14.59 0.87 15.62
CA ALA A 91 13.93 2.07 15.09
C ALA A 91 12.40 1.95 15.02
N LEU A 92 11.88 0.73 14.83
CA LEU A 92 10.45 0.43 14.93
C LEU A 92 9.99 0.40 16.39
N LYS A 93 10.71 -0.29 17.28
CA LYS A 93 10.30 -0.47 18.69
C LYS A 93 10.41 0.81 19.51
N ASN A 94 11.43 1.62 19.27
CA ASN A 94 11.73 2.81 20.07
C ASN A 94 10.91 4.04 19.63
N SER A 95 10.18 3.96 18.52
CA SER A 95 9.28 5.01 18.05
C SER A 95 7.85 4.49 18.00
N VAL A 96 7.01 4.93 18.95
CA VAL A 96 5.58 4.61 18.99
C VAL A 96 4.89 4.99 17.68
N GLN A 97 5.33 6.10 17.05
CA GLN A 97 4.78 6.56 15.77
C GLN A 97 5.12 5.59 14.62
N ASN A 98 6.36 5.11 14.54
CA ASN A 98 6.79 4.15 13.52
C ASN A 98 6.10 2.80 13.69
N LEU A 99 6.02 2.32 14.94
CA LEU A 99 5.33 1.08 15.27
C LEU A 99 3.83 1.17 14.95
N ALA A 100 3.18 2.27 15.35
CA ALA A 100 1.78 2.50 15.07
C ALA A 100 1.51 2.55 13.55
N LEU A 101 2.38 3.22 12.78
CA LEU A 101 2.23 3.26 11.32
C LEU A 101 2.41 1.87 10.70
N PHE A 102 3.43 1.12 11.12
CA PHE A 102 3.65 -0.25 10.65
C PHE A 102 2.42 -1.14 10.92
N LEU A 103 1.88 -1.10 12.15
CA LEU A 103 0.70 -1.86 12.52
C LEU A 103 -0.56 -1.38 11.79
N ALA A 104 -0.70 -0.07 11.55
CA ALA A 104 -1.82 0.49 10.81
C ALA A 104 -1.82 0.02 9.34
N LEU A 105 -0.64 -0.01 8.69
CA LEU A 105 -0.51 -0.53 7.33
C LEU A 105 -0.79 -2.03 7.28
N ALA A 106 -0.17 -2.82 8.16
CA ALA A 106 -0.40 -4.27 8.23
C ALA A 106 -1.86 -4.62 8.55
N GLY A 107 -2.48 -3.86 9.47
CA GLY A 107 -3.89 -3.99 9.81
C GLY A 107 -4.82 -3.58 8.66
N GLY A 108 -4.52 -2.49 7.97
CA GLY A 108 -5.25 -2.02 6.79
C GLY A 108 -5.25 -3.06 5.67
N ILE A 109 -4.08 -3.65 5.41
CA ILE A 109 -3.91 -4.79 4.50
C ILE A 109 -4.84 -5.94 4.92
N GLY A 110 -4.75 -6.41 6.17
CA GLY A 110 -5.56 -7.52 6.67
C GLY A 110 -7.07 -7.28 6.59
N VAL A 111 -7.53 -6.08 6.94
CA VAL A 111 -8.95 -5.70 6.90
C VAL A 111 -9.47 -5.68 5.45
N ASP A 112 -8.72 -5.09 4.52
CA ASP A 112 -9.15 -5.01 3.12
C ASP A 112 -9.05 -6.37 2.40
N TYR A 113 -8.10 -7.23 2.77
CA TYR A 113 -8.06 -8.64 2.34
C TYR A 113 -9.24 -9.46 2.85
N SER A 114 -9.62 -9.30 4.13
CA SER A 114 -10.69 -10.08 4.76
C SER A 114 -12.07 -9.78 4.17
N VAL A 115 -12.35 -8.51 3.84
CA VAL A 115 -13.64 -8.11 3.26
C VAL A 115 -13.69 -8.33 1.75
N GLY A 116 -12.53 -8.39 1.08
CA GLY A 116 -12.38 -8.68 -0.35
C GLY A 116 -12.42 -10.16 -0.71
N GLY A 117 -12.76 -11.04 0.25
CA GLY A 117 -12.80 -12.49 0.10
C GLY A 117 -13.33 -12.91 -1.27
N VAL A 118 -12.43 -13.55 -2.03
CA VAL A 118 -12.61 -14.24 -3.30
C VAL A 118 -14.04 -14.79 -3.45
N LYS A 119 -14.93 -13.97 -4.02
CA LYS A 119 -16.19 -14.43 -4.59
C LYS A 119 -16.18 -14.09 -6.08
N ASN A 120 -15.86 -15.12 -6.86
CA ASN A 120 -16.12 -15.28 -8.29
C ASN A 120 -15.31 -14.38 -9.25
N GLY A 121 -14.10 -14.83 -9.59
CA GLY A 121 -13.85 -15.44 -10.91
C GLY A 121 -14.21 -14.70 -12.20
N ARG A 122 -14.50 -13.40 -12.22
CA ARG A 122 -14.69 -12.64 -13.48
C ARG A 122 -14.30 -11.17 -13.32
N TYR A 123 -13.12 -10.80 -13.82
CA TYR A 123 -12.73 -9.41 -14.02
C TYR A 123 -12.39 -9.17 -15.49
N ARG A 124 -13.23 -8.37 -16.16
CA ARG A 124 -13.06 -7.91 -17.56
C ARG A 124 -11.91 -6.89 -17.66
N ALA A 125 -11.15 -7.00 -18.74
CA ALA A 125 -9.97 -6.22 -19.12
C ALA A 125 -10.22 -4.70 -19.33
N GLY A 126 -9.21 -3.86 -19.08
CA GLY A 126 -9.22 -2.40 -19.23
C GLY A 126 -8.00 -1.70 -18.60
N SER A 127 -6.92 -1.56 -19.36
CA SER A 127 -5.57 -1.11 -18.99
C SER A 127 -5.43 0.38 -18.63
N ARG A 128 -5.69 0.79 -17.37
CA ARG A 128 -5.54 2.21 -16.96
C ARG A 128 -4.90 2.51 -15.58
N VAL A 129 -4.19 1.56 -14.96
CA VAL A 129 -3.60 1.79 -13.61
C VAL A 129 -2.29 2.60 -13.64
N TRP A 130 -1.49 2.47 -14.69
CA TRP A 130 -0.17 3.10 -14.79
C TRP A 130 -0.21 4.63 -14.94
N ILE A 131 -1.27 5.15 -15.57
CA ILE A 131 -1.38 6.57 -15.95
C ILE A 131 -1.78 7.46 -14.76
N ASP A 132 -2.52 6.91 -13.79
CA ASP A 132 -3.01 7.68 -12.64
C ASP A 132 -1.95 7.81 -11.54
N TRP A 133 -1.09 6.81 -11.33
CA TRP A 133 0.01 6.91 -10.35
C TRP A 133 1.16 7.79 -10.85
N ALA A 134 1.56 7.65 -12.12
CA ALA A 134 2.55 8.56 -12.71
C ALA A 134 2.08 10.02 -12.67
N ARG A 135 0.77 10.29 -12.87
CA ARG A 135 0.20 11.63 -12.66
C ARG A 135 0.22 12.08 -11.20
N CYS A 136 -0.02 11.19 -10.23
CA CYS A 136 0.15 11.52 -8.82
C CYS A 136 1.61 11.78 -8.44
N CYS A 137 2.59 11.17 -9.10
CA CYS A 137 4.00 11.49 -8.85
C CYS A 137 4.46 12.76 -9.59
N HIS A 138 3.91 13.04 -10.78
CA HIS A 138 4.27 14.22 -11.58
C HIS A 138 3.51 15.50 -11.17
N ALA A 139 2.34 15.38 -10.53
CA ALA A 139 1.60 16.53 -10.01
C ALA A 139 2.11 17.04 -8.64
N TRP A 140 3.13 16.36 -8.09
CA TRP A 140 3.72 16.67 -6.78
C TRP A 140 5.24 16.85 -6.86
N ALA A 141 5.77 17.06 -8.08
CA ALA A 141 7.11 17.55 -8.37
C ALA A 141 7.01 19.00 -8.89
#